data_AF-K1T8N2-F1
#
_entry.id   AF-K1T8N2-F1
#
_cell.length_a   1.000
_cell.length_b   1.000
_cell.length_c   1.000
_cell.angle_alpha   90.00
_cell.angle_beta   90.00
_cell.angle_gamma   90.00
#
_symmetry.space_group_name_H-M   'P 1'
#
loop_
_entity.id
_entity.type
_entity.pdbx_description
1 polymer ?
#
loop_
_entity_poly.entity_id
_entity_poly.type
_entity_poly.pdbx_seq_one_letter_code
_entity_poly.pdbx_strand_id
1 'polypeptide(L)'
;HLVQEHLIDYIRIHVSQIGGITPARKVIAFCDAYGVRTAWHGPIDMTPIGHAVNAHLDISCPNLGVQEWTDGLSGLYPTLNGRLMQEIFPGMPERRDGYLYLNDKPGIGVDINEELAARYPCKNTDVSWNWMLARLPDGTAVRP
;
A
#
# COMPACT_ATOMS: atom_id res chain seq x y z
N HIS A 1 16.16 6.91 16.44
CA HIS A 1 16.75 8.17 15.96
C HIS A 1 15.79 8.92 15.03
N LEU A 2 15.51 8.51 13.78
CA LEU A 2 14.69 9.31 12.83
C LEU A 2 13.43 9.98 13.41
N VAL A 3 12.56 9.22 14.07
CA VAL A 3 11.34 9.75 14.71
C VAL A 3 11.66 10.56 15.97
N GLN A 4 12.51 10.03 16.84
CA GLN A 4 12.81 10.63 18.16
C GLN A 4 13.56 11.96 18.05
N GLU A 5 14.36 12.10 16.99
CA GLU A 5 15.17 13.28 16.69
C GLU A 5 14.47 14.20 15.68
N HIS A 6 13.21 13.92 15.32
CA HIS A 6 12.40 14.73 14.40
C HIS A 6 13.07 14.97 13.03
N LEU A 7 13.70 13.94 12.46
CA LEU A 7 14.38 14.00 11.17
C LEU A 7 13.44 13.74 9.97
N ILE A 8 12.17 13.44 10.24
CA ILE A 8 11.12 13.20 9.25
C ILE A 8 9.78 13.75 9.74
N ASP A 9 8.94 14.20 8.81
CA ASP A 9 7.56 14.62 9.11
C ASP A 9 6.54 13.50 8.88
N TYR A 10 6.86 12.55 8.00
CA TYR A 10 5.99 11.44 7.64
C TYR A 10 6.73 10.10 7.66
N ILE A 11 6.15 9.11 8.33
CA ILE A 11 6.62 7.73 8.26
C ILE A 11 5.98 7.02 7.04
N ARG A 12 6.81 6.47 6.16
CA ARG A 12 6.42 5.90 4.84
C ARG A 12 6.57 4.37 4.77
N ILE A 13 6.37 3.68 5.87
CA ILE A 13 6.59 2.22 5.94
C ILE A 13 5.55 1.47 5.10
N HIS A 14 5.98 0.38 4.45
CA HIS A 14 5.06 -0.62 3.89
C HIS A 14 4.63 -1.60 5.01
N VAL A 15 3.34 -1.63 5.34
CA VAL A 15 2.82 -2.32 6.53
C VAL A 15 3.15 -3.83 6.56
N SER A 16 3.07 -4.50 5.41
CA SER A 16 3.44 -5.93 5.31
C SER A 16 4.93 -6.18 5.62
N GLN A 17 5.83 -5.25 5.27
CA GLN A 17 7.28 -5.38 5.48
C GLN A 17 7.69 -5.28 6.94
N ILE A 18 6.87 -4.67 7.80
CA ILE A 18 7.11 -4.63 9.26
C ILE A 18 6.36 -5.72 10.03
N GLY A 19 5.63 -6.62 9.35
CA GLY A 19 4.90 -7.72 9.99
C GLY A 19 3.42 -7.43 10.24
N GLY A 20 2.82 -6.44 9.57
CA GLY A 20 1.37 -6.26 9.52
C GLY A 20 0.78 -5.27 10.55
N ILE A 21 -0.51 -5.45 10.85
CA ILE A 21 -1.33 -4.51 11.65
C ILE A 21 -0.75 -4.29 13.06
N THR A 22 -0.40 -5.37 13.75
CA THR A 22 0.07 -5.30 15.15
C THR A 22 1.30 -4.40 15.33
N PRO A 23 2.40 -4.56 14.57
CA PRO A 23 3.52 -3.62 14.64
C PRO A 23 3.17 -2.24 14.08
N ALA A 24 2.33 -2.13 13.03
CA ALA A 24 1.92 -0.83 12.50
C ALA A 24 1.20 0.05 13.54
N ARG A 25 0.32 -0.54 14.38
CA ARG A 25 -0.32 0.19 15.49
C ARG A 25 0.68 0.73 16.53
N LYS A 26 1.78 0.02 16.76
CA LYS A 26 2.86 0.50 17.63
C LYS A 26 3.63 1.65 16.98
N VAL A 27 3.86 1.57 15.66
CA VAL A 27 4.47 2.66 14.89
C VAL A 27 3.60 3.92 14.93
N ILE A 28 2.28 3.80 14.76
CA ILE A 28 1.33 4.91 14.90
C ILE A 28 1.53 5.62 16.23
N ALA A 29 1.38 4.89 17.34
CA ALA A 29 1.49 5.45 18.68
C ALA A 29 2.87 6.05 18.97
N PHE A 30 3.93 5.41 18.48
CA PHE A 30 5.29 5.93 18.61
C PHE A 30 5.47 7.23 17.82
N CYS A 31 5.01 7.30 16.57
CA CYS A 31 5.13 8.52 15.76
C CYS A 31 4.27 9.67 16.31
N ASP A 32 3.08 9.35 16.81
CA ASP A 32 2.16 10.32 17.43
C ASP A 32 2.82 11.02 18.62
N ALA A 33 3.54 10.27 19.47
CA ALA A 33 4.29 10.82 20.60
C ALA A 33 5.38 11.83 20.22
N TYR A 34 5.85 11.84 18.96
CA TYR A 34 6.86 12.75 18.43
C TYR A 34 6.30 13.68 17.34
N GLY A 35 4.98 13.77 17.17
CA GLY A 35 4.35 14.64 16.16
C GLY A 35 4.63 14.25 14.70
N VAL A 36 5.13 13.03 14.45
CA VAL A 36 5.35 12.50 13.11
C VAL A 36 4.06 11.89 12.59
N ARG A 37 3.68 12.22 11.36
CA ARG A 37 2.43 11.73 10.74
C ARG A 37 2.63 10.43 9.97
N THR A 38 1.55 9.67 9.75
CA THR A 38 1.59 8.44 8.94
C THR A 38 1.30 8.71 7.48
N ALA A 39 2.03 8.04 6.59
CA ALA A 39 1.72 7.99 5.17
C ALA A 39 2.15 6.62 4.62
N TRP A 40 1.38 5.56 4.92
CA TRP A 40 1.77 4.20 4.56
C TRP A 40 2.09 4.07 3.07
N HIS A 41 3.12 3.29 2.76
CA HIS A 41 3.44 2.96 1.37
C HIS A 41 2.29 2.12 0.79
N GLY A 42 1.61 2.67 -0.21
CA GLY A 42 0.43 2.08 -0.84
C GLY A 42 0.59 1.95 -2.36
N PRO A 43 1.60 1.21 -2.84
CA PRO A 43 1.89 1.08 -4.27
C PRO A 43 0.98 0.06 -4.96
N ILE A 44 1.08 -0.04 -6.29
CA ILE A 44 0.29 -0.96 -7.12
C ILE A 44 0.59 -2.46 -6.88
N ASP A 45 1.76 -2.80 -6.34
CA ASP A 45 2.18 -4.16 -6.04
C ASP A 45 1.69 -4.64 -4.66
N MET A 46 0.78 -3.89 -4.04
CA MET A 46 0.06 -4.28 -2.83
C MET A 46 -1.33 -4.82 -3.17
N THR A 47 -1.78 -5.85 -2.46
CA THR A 47 -3.14 -6.38 -2.66
C THR A 47 -4.19 -5.36 -2.20
N PRO A 48 -5.42 -5.41 -2.76
CA PRO A 48 -6.53 -4.61 -2.27
C PRO A 48 -6.86 -4.83 -0.78
N ILE A 49 -6.57 -6.02 -0.26
CA ILE A 49 -6.66 -6.32 1.19
C ILE A 49 -5.68 -5.43 1.96
N GLY A 50 -4.42 -5.31 1.52
CA GLY A 50 -3.43 -4.43 2.12
C GLY A 50 -3.84 -2.95 2.05
N HIS A 51 -4.43 -2.52 0.93
CA HIS A 51 -4.95 -1.16 0.80
C HIS A 51 -6.09 -0.87 1.79
N ALA A 52 -7.03 -1.81 1.97
CA ALA A 52 -8.08 -1.68 2.97
C ALA A 52 -7.51 -1.67 4.40
N VAL A 53 -6.50 -2.50 4.70
CA VAL A 53 -5.81 -2.47 5.99
C VAL A 53 -5.16 -1.10 6.26
N ASN A 54 -4.46 -0.53 5.28
CA ASN A 54 -3.89 0.82 5.43
C ASN A 54 -4.99 1.85 5.69
N ALA A 55 -6.10 1.81 4.95
CA ALA A 55 -7.22 2.73 5.14
C ALA A 55 -7.90 2.59 6.52
N HIS A 56 -8.05 1.36 7.03
CA HIS A 56 -8.54 1.12 8.40
C HIS A 56 -7.57 1.70 9.43
N LEU A 57 -6.27 1.50 9.25
CA LEU A 57 -5.25 2.11 10.10
C LEU A 57 -5.38 3.64 10.07
N ASP A 58 -5.50 4.23 8.89
CA ASP A 58 -5.62 5.68 8.68
C ASP A 58 -6.84 6.29 9.38
N ILE A 59 -8.02 5.70 9.22
CA ILE A 59 -9.26 6.21 9.85
C ILE A 59 -9.17 6.16 11.38
N SER A 60 -8.44 5.18 11.93
CA SER A 60 -8.21 5.03 13.37
C SER A 60 -6.99 5.81 13.90
N CYS A 61 -6.24 6.48 13.03
CA CYS A 61 -4.95 7.11 13.33
C CYS A 61 -5.12 8.61 13.62
N PRO A 62 -4.82 9.11 14.83
CA PRO A 62 -4.93 10.53 15.15
C PRO A 62 -3.90 11.39 14.39
N ASN A 63 -2.75 10.80 14.03
CA ASN A 63 -1.67 11.44 13.30
C ASN A 63 -1.64 11.01 11.82
N LEU A 64 -2.81 10.79 11.21
CA LEU A 64 -2.91 10.56 9.77
C LEU A 64 -2.31 11.75 8.99
N GLY A 65 -1.40 11.44 8.07
CA GLY A 65 -0.86 12.39 7.10
C GLY A 65 -1.62 12.36 5.78
N VAL A 66 -1.42 11.29 5.01
CA VAL A 66 -2.06 11.07 3.70
C VAL A 66 -2.00 9.59 3.34
N GLN A 67 -2.99 9.12 2.58
CA GLN A 67 -2.99 7.76 2.04
C GLN A 67 -2.55 7.77 0.58
N GLU A 68 -1.49 7.02 0.28
CA GLU A 68 -1.08 6.79 -1.11
C GLU A 68 -2.11 5.90 -1.82
N TRP A 69 -2.48 6.29 -3.03
CA TRP A 69 -3.45 5.56 -3.83
C TRP A 69 -3.09 5.63 -5.30
N THR A 70 -3.05 4.48 -5.96
CA THR A 70 -2.91 4.40 -7.41
C THR A 70 -4.19 3.83 -8.01
N ASP A 71 -4.87 4.62 -8.84
CA ASP A 71 -6.04 4.17 -9.56
C ASP A 71 -5.64 3.41 -10.83
N GLY A 72 -6.19 2.21 -11.00
CA GLY A 72 -6.02 1.44 -12.23
C GLY A 72 -6.70 2.03 -13.46
N LEU A 73 -7.54 3.06 -13.24
CA LEU A 73 -8.41 3.66 -14.24
C LEU A 73 -7.76 4.84 -14.99
N SER A 74 -6.62 5.38 -14.53
CA SER A 74 -5.96 6.55 -15.13
C SER A 74 -4.85 6.23 -16.13
N GLY A 75 -4.65 4.95 -16.48
CA GLY A 75 -3.96 4.57 -17.72
C GLY A 75 -2.48 4.17 -17.61
N LEU A 76 -1.88 4.06 -16.42
CA LEU A 76 -0.52 3.51 -16.31
C LEU A 76 -0.50 1.97 -16.43
N TYR A 77 -1.56 1.29 -15.98
CA TYR A 77 -1.72 -0.17 -16.07
C TYR A 77 -3.22 -0.55 -16.14
N PRO A 78 -3.80 -0.76 -17.33
CA PRO A 78 -5.24 -1.09 -17.50
C PRO A 78 -5.70 -2.35 -16.75
N THR A 79 -4.74 -3.19 -16.33
CA THR A 79 -4.93 -4.47 -15.65
C THR A 79 -4.64 -4.44 -14.15
N LEU A 80 -3.94 -3.43 -13.62
CA LEU A 80 -3.71 -3.29 -12.18
C LEU A 80 -4.70 -2.29 -11.60
N ASN A 81 -5.55 -2.71 -10.66
CA ASN A 81 -6.67 -1.94 -10.06
C ASN A 81 -7.84 -1.61 -11.02
N GLY A 82 -8.00 -2.37 -12.10
CA GLY A 82 -9.19 -2.32 -12.96
C GLY A 82 -10.34 -3.18 -12.44
N ARG A 83 -11.40 -3.31 -13.25
CA ARG A 83 -12.59 -4.15 -12.97
C ARG A 83 -12.22 -5.58 -12.53
N LEU A 84 -11.19 -6.17 -13.13
CA LEU A 84 -10.73 -7.52 -12.76
C LEU A 84 -10.27 -7.61 -11.30
N MET A 85 -9.56 -6.60 -10.78
CA MET A 85 -9.14 -6.60 -9.37
C MET A 85 -10.34 -6.44 -8.43
N GLN A 86 -11.38 -5.70 -8.83
CA GLN A 86 -12.63 -5.63 -8.06
C GLN A 86 -13.40 -6.96 -8.06
N GLU A 87 -13.34 -7.71 -9.17
CA GLU A 87 -13.96 -9.04 -9.28
C GLU A 87 -13.17 -10.12 -8.50
N ILE A 88 -11.83 -10.04 -8.51
CA ILE A 88 -10.96 -10.93 -7.72
C ILE A 88 -11.01 -10.56 -6.23
N PHE A 89 -11.05 -9.27 -5.89
CA PHE A 89 -11.04 -8.77 -4.52
C PHE A 89 -12.30 -7.95 -4.21
N PRO A 90 -13.48 -8.58 -4.03
CA PRO A 90 -14.71 -7.85 -3.77
C PRO A 90 -14.64 -7.05 -2.46
N GLY A 91 -15.11 -5.81 -2.50
CA GLY A 91 -15.14 -4.91 -1.33
C GLY A 91 -13.97 -3.92 -1.25
N MET A 92 -13.16 -3.77 -2.30
CA MET A 92 -12.08 -2.78 -2.34
C MET A 92 -12.54 -1.37 -1.90
N PRO A 93 -11.67 -0.57 -1.26
CA PRO A 93 -11.99 0.81 -0.96
C PRO A 93 -12.29 1.62 -2.23
N GLU A 94 -13.24 2.53 -2.15
CA GLU A 94 -13.65 3.39 -3.26
C GLU A 94 -13.05 4.78 -3.12
N ARG A 95 -12.41 5.27 -4.19
CA ARG A 95 -11.96 6.65 -4.25
C ARG A 95 -13.08 7.54 -4.77
N ARG A 96 -13.45 8.57 -4.00
CA ARG A 96 -14.42 9.60 -4.41
C ARG A 96 -13.89 10.97 -4.01
N ASP A 97 -13.85 11.90 -4.96
CA ASP A 97 -13.45 13.31 -4.76
C ASP A 97 -12.10 13.48 -4.03
N GLY A 98 -11.15 12.59 -4.30
CA GLY A 98 -9.81 12.63 -3.68
C GLY A 98 -9.71 11.95 -2.31
N TYR A 99 -10.81 11.42 -1.78
CA TYR A 99 -10.86 10.66 -0.53
C TYR A 99 -11.06 9.17 -0.80
N LEU A 100 -10.66 8.34 0.16
CA LEU A 100 -10.85 6.89 0.12
C LEU A 100 -11.93 6.47 1.13
N TYR A 101 -12.90 5.69 0.68
CA TYR A 101 -14.03 5.22 1.47
C TYR A 101 -13.98 3.70 1.60
N LEU A 102 -14.05 3.22 2.84
CA LEU A 102 -14.24 1.81 3.15
C LEU A 102 -15.73 1.46 3.09
N ASN A 103 -16.01 0.17 2.93
CA ASN A 103 -17.36 -0.37 3.09
C ASN A 103 -17.63 -0.75 4.55
N ASP A 104 -18.91 -0.96 4.89
CA ASP A 104 -19.36 -1.23 6.27
C ASP A 104 -19.37 -2.73 6.65
N LYS A 105 -18.76 -3.61 5.85
CA LYS A 105 -18.71 -5.05 6.16
C LYS A 105 -17.78 -5.30 7.36
N PRO A 106 -18.05 -6.35 8.17
CA PRO A 106 -17.19 -6.70 9.29
C PRO A 106 -15.78 -7.13 8.83
N GLY A 107 -14.80 -6.97 9.73
CA GLY A 107 -13.41 -7.33 9.46
C GLY A 107 -12.69 -6.30 8.59
N ILE A 108 -11.80 -6.76 7.69
CA ILE A 108 -11.11 -5.87 6.74
C ILE A 108 -12.09 -5.31 5.69
N GLY A 109 -13.19 -6.03 5.41
CA GLY A 109 -14.20 -5.63 4.43
C GLY A 109 -13.85 -5.96 2.98
N VAL A 110 -12.70 -6.58 2.73
CA VAL A 110 -12.25 -7.11 1.43
C VAL A 110 -12.03 -8.60 1.54
N ASP A 111 -12.49 -9.35 0.55
CA ASP A 111 -12.28 -10.80 0.44
C ASP A 111 -11.56 -11.15 -0.87
N ILE A 112 -11.30 -12.43 -1.12
CA ILE A 112 -10.71 -12.95 -2.37
C ILE A 112 -11.61 -14.02 -3.01
N ASN A 113 -11.88 -13.86 -4.30
CA ASN A 113 -12.45 -14.91 -5.13
C ASN A 113 -11.33 -15.86 -5.61
N GLU A 114 -11.10 -16.93 -4.86
CA GLU A 114 -10.03 -17.89 -5.13
C GLU A 114 -10.17 -18.58 -6.50
N GLU A 115 -11.39 -18.91 -6.94
CA GLU A 115 -11.63 -19.55 -8.24
C GLU A 115 -11.25 -18.65 -9.41
N LEU A 116 -11.53 -17.35 -9.31
CA LEU A 116 -11.13 -16.37 -10.32
C LEU A 116 -9.64 -16.09 -10.24
N ALA A 117 -9.10 -15.92 -9.03
CA ALA A 117 -7.66 -15.70 -8.80
C ALA A 117 -6.81 -16.85 -9.37
N ALA A 118 -7.27 -18.11 -9.24
CA ALA A 118 -6.58 -19.29 -9.76
C ALA A 118 -6.37 -19.26 -11.28
N ARG A 119 -7.13 -18.46 -12.03
CA ARG A 119 -6.96 -18.27 -13.48
C ARG A 119 -5.76 -17.38 -13.83
N TYR A 120 -5.20 -16.69 -12.83
CA TYR A 120 -4.07 -15.77 -12.96
C TYR A 120 -2.89 -16.24 -12.08
N PRO A 121 -2.30 -17.42 -12.36
CA PRO A 121 -1.18 -17.91 -11.57
C PRO A 121 0.04 -16.99 -11.71
N CYS A 122 0.84 -16.91 -10.63
CA CYS A 122 2.11 -16.21 -10.66
C CYS A 122 3.01 -16.73 -11.79
N LYS A 123 3.58 -15.82 -12.57
CA LYS A 123 4.56 -16.16 -13.62
C LYS A 123 5.96 -16.08 -13.04
N ASN A 124 6.70 -17.19 -13.09
CA ASN A 124 8.05 -17.25 -12.52
C ASN A 124 9.15 -16.62 -13.41
N THR A 125 8.84 -16.16 -14.64
CA THR A 125 9.90 -15.90 -15.64
C THR A 125 9.80 -14.60 -16.44
N ASP A 126 8.74 -13.80 -16.29
CA ASP A 126 8.50 -12.69 -17.25
C ASP A 126 8.63 -11.29 -16.65
N VAL A 127 8.82 -11.15 -15.34
CA VAL A 127 9.04 -9.84 -14.71
C VAL A 127 10.54 -9.59 -14.59
N SER A 128 11.09 -8.97 -15.63
CA SER A 128 12.45 -8.48 -15.57
C SER A 128 12.52 -7.28 -14.64
N TRP A 129 13.04 -7.47 -13.43
CA TRP A 129 13.32 -6.39 -12.47
C TRP A 129 14.56 -5.56 -12.86
N ASN A 130 14.78 -5.33 -14.16
CA ASN A 130 15.95 -4.62 -14.68
C ASN A 130 16.09 -3.21 -14.12
N TRP A 131 15.00 -2.58 -13.72
CA TRP A 131 15.05 -1.27 -13.04
C TRP A 131 15.80 -1.33 -11.70
N MET A 132 15.85 -2.49 -11.04
CA MET A 132 16.66 -2.71 -9.83
C MET A 132 18.16 -2.80 -10.12
N LEU A 133 18.57 -2.98 -11.38
CA LEU A 133 19.96 -2.97 -11.82
C LEU A 133 20.40 -1.55 -12.21
N ALA A 134 19.96 -0.56 -11.43
CA ALA A 134 20.28 0.84 -11.67
C ALA A 134 21.79 1.08 -11.63
N ARG A 135 22.31 1.71 -12.69
CA ARG A 135 23.73 2.06 -12.83
C ARG A 135 23.89 3.50 -13.24
N LEU A 136 24.92 4.14 -12.70
CA LEU A 136 25.40 5.43 -13.19
C LEU A 136 26.01 5.28 -14.59
N PRO A 137 26.22 6.39 -15.33
CA PRO A 137 26.82 6.35 -16.66
C PRO A 137 28.21 5.68 -16.73
N ASP A 138 28.97 5.66 -15.63
CA ASP A 138 30.26 4.97 -15.51
C ASP A 138 30.14 3.46 -15.27
N GLY A 139 28.91 2.95 -15.11
CA GLY A 139 28.61 1.56 -14.82
C GLY A 139 28.52 1.22 -13.33
N THR A 140 28.76 2.16 -12.41
CA THR A 140 28.66 1.93 -10.96
C THR A 140 27.22 1.58 -10.56
N ALA A 141 27.03 0.46 -9.84
CA ALA A 141 25.72 0.07 -9.33
C ALA A 141 25.28 1.01 -8.19
N VAL A 142 24.01 1.43 -8.21
CA VAL A 142 23.42 2.30 -7.19
C VAL A 142 22.14 1.71 -6.61
N ARG A 143 21.72 2.24 -5.46
CA ARG A 143 20.42 1.90 -4.88
C ARG A 143 19.33 2.46 -5.83
N PRO A 144 18.46 1.60 -6.38
CA PRO A 144 17.37 2.04 -7.24
C PRO A 144 16.32 2.83 -6.46
#